data_AF-A0A2S4HK27-F1
#
_entry.id   AF-A0A2S4HK27-F1
#
_cell.length_a   1.000
_cell.length_b   1.000
_cell.length_c   1.000
_cell.angle_alpha   90.00
_cell.angle_beta   90.00
_cell.angle_gamma   90.00
#
_symmetry.space_group_name_H-M   'P 1'
#
loop_
_entity.id
_entity.type
_entity.pdbx_description
1 polymer ?
#
loop_
_entity_poly.entity_id
_entity_poly.type
_entity_poly.pdbx_seq_one_letter_code
_entity_poly.pdbx_strand_id
1 'polypeptide(L)'
;MSMRRKTITLTEQQESWVKCQIDGGHFGNDSEYIRHLIRQDQHSQERLLELRQALKKGEASGKSRPLDMSAIKRAGRKLIKAAE
;
A
#
# COMPACT_ATOMS: atom_id res chain seq x y z
N MET A 1 -14.91 12.50 13.11
CA MET A 1 -15.67 11.81 12.04
C MET A 1 -16.84 11.07 12.66
N SER A 2 -18.03 11.06 12.03
CA SER A 2 -19.15 10.27 12.55
C SER A 2 -18.97 8.80 12.17
N MET A 3 -19.17 7.91 13.13
CA MET A 3 -19.12 6.46 12.91
C MET A 3 -20.54 5.98 12.59
N ARG A 4 -20.71 5.22 11.50
CA ARG A 4 -22.00 4.58 11.17
C ARG A 4 -21.92 3.09 11.47
N ARG A 5 -22.91 2.58 12.21
CA ARG A 5 -23.05 1.14 12.47
C ARG A 5 -23.48 0.41 11.20
N LYS A 6 -22.91 -0.76 10.96
CA LYS A 6 -23.26 -1.69 9.88
C LYS A 6 -23.39 -3.10 10.47
N THR A 7 -24.39 -3.85 10.02
CA THR A 7 -24.50 -5.28 10.32
C THR A 7 -23.82 -6.05 9.19
N ILE A 8 -22.93 -6.97 9.54
CA ILE A 8 -22.13 -7.75 8.59
C ILE A 8 -22.25 -9.22 9.01
N THR A 9 -22.48 -10.11 8.06
CA THR A 9 -22.49 -11.55 8.30
C THR A 9 -21.11 -12.11 7.99
N LEU A 10 -20.55 -12.90 8.90
CA LEU A 10 -19.28 -13.59 8.74
C LEU A 10 -19.52 -15.10 8.73
N THR A 11 -18.60 -15.84 8.12
CA THR A 11 -18.56 -17.30 8.31
C THR A 11 -18.08 -17.64 9.71
N GLU A 12 -18.40 -18.83 10.22
CA GLU A 12 -17.94 -19.32 11.53
C GLU A 12 -16.40 -19.27 11.66
N GLN A 13 -15.69 -19.61 10.57
CA GLN A 13 -14.23 -19.52 10.52
C GLN A 13 -13.73 -18.08 10.65
N GLN A 14 -14.40 -17.13 10.01
CA GLN A 14 -14.05 -15.71 10.09
C GLN A 14 -14.32 -15.16 11.49
N GLU A 15 -15.47 -15.47 12.07
CA GLU A 15 -15.79 -15.08 13.46
C GLU A 15 -14.74 -15.62 14.43
N SER A 16 -14.40 -16.91 14.34
CA SER A 16 -13.37 -17.54 15.17
C SER A 16 -12.03 -16.82 15.04
N TRP A 17 -11.65 -16.44 13.81
CA TRP A 17 -10.44 -15.66 13.57
C TRP A 17 -10.49 -14.28 14.23
N VAL A 18 -11.59 -13.53 14.05
CA VAL A 18 -11.77 -12.21 14.69
C VAL A 18 -11.64 -12.31 16.20
N LYS A 19 -12.27 -13.33 16.79
CA LYS A 19 -12.21 -13.59 18.23
C LYS A 19 -10.78 -13.86 18.71
N CYS A 20 -9.99 -14.67 18.00
CA CYS A 20 -8.58 -14.89 18.35
C CYS A 20 -7.75 -13.59 18.35
N GLN A 21 -8.04 -12.65 17.44
CA GLN A 21 -7.35 -11.36 17.41
C GLN A 21 -7.68 -10.50 18.64
N ILE A 22 -8.93 -10.56 19.10
CA ILE A 22 -9.41 -9.84 20.29
C ILE A 22 -8.89 -10.48 21.58
N ASP A 23 -9.02 -11.80 21.71
CA ASP A 23 -8.54 -12.56 22.87
C ASP A 23 -7.02 -12.44 23.03
N GLY A 24 -6.30 -12.31 21.91
CA GLY A 24 -4.87 -12.01 21.89
C GLY A 24 -4.49 -10.56 22.26
N GLY A 25 -5.47 -9.68 22.52
CA GLY A 25 -5.26 -8.30 22.94
C GLY A 25 -4.86 -7.33 21.82
N HIS A 26 -4.90 -7.75 20.55
CA HIS A 26 -4.52 -6.89 19.42
C HIS A 26 -5.60 -5.85 19.11
N PHE A 27 -6.86 -6.15 19.44
CA PHE A 27 -8.02 -5.28 19.20
C PHE A 27 -9.01 -5.40 20.36
N GLY A 28 -9.72 -4.32 20.66
CA GLY A 28 -10.69 -4.30 21.76
C GLY A 28 -12.08 -4.80 21.38
N ASN A 29 -12.40 -4.92 20.08
CA ASN A 29 -13.67 -5.45 19.56
C ASN A 29 -13.62 -5.73 18.05
N ASP A 30 -14.66 -6.41 17.58
CA ASP A 30 -14.85 -6.79 16.17
C ASP A 30 -14.81 -5.58 15.24
N SER A 31 -15.52 -4.50 15.61
CA SER A 31 -15.60 -3.29 14.78
C SER A 31 -14.24 -2.61 14.61
N GLU A 32 -13.33 -2.75 15.57
CA GLU A 32 -11.97 -2.25 15.48
C GLU A 32 -11.13 -3.07 14.52
N TYR A 33 -11.21 -4.40 14.62
CA TYR A 33 -10.50 -5.29 13.70
C TYR A 33 -10.99 -5.13 12.26
N ILE A 34 -12.31 -5.06 12.03
CA ILE A 34 -12.87 -4.84 10.69
C ILE A 34 -12.42 -3.48 10.12
N ARG A 35 -12.39 -2.41 10.93
CA ARG A 35 -11.86 -1.11 10.48
C ARG A 35 -10.36 -1.18 10.17
N HIS A 36 -9.59 -1.96 10.91
CA HIS A 36 -8.18 -2.20 10.61
C HIS A 36 -8.01 -2.88 9.24
N LEU A 37 -8.76 -3.94 8.97
CA LEU A 37 -8.73 -4.63 7.67
C LEU A 37 -9.12 -3.72 6.51
N ILE A 38 -10.15 -2.88 6.67
CA ILE A 38 -10.55 -1.90 5.65
C ILE A 38 -9.40 -0.94 5.34
N ARG A 39 -8.71 -0.43 6.37
CA ARG A 39 -7.55 0.47 6.16
C ARG A 39 -6.39 -0.23 5.48
N GLN A 40 -6.15 -1.50 5.83
CA GLN A 40 -5.11 -2.29 5.19
C GLN A 40 -5.40 -2.52 3.70
N ASP A 41 -6.66 -2.83 3.35
CA ASP A 41 -7.09 -2.97 1.96
C ASP A 41 -6.94 -1.64 1.21
N GLN A 42 -7.43 -0.53 1.77
CA GLN A 42 -7.28 0.81 1.18
C GLN A 42 -5.82 1.12 0.85
N HIS A 43 -4.92 0.93 1.82
CA HIS A 43 -3.50 1.17 1.61
C HIS A 43 -2.88 0.22 0.56
N SER A 44 -3.35 -1.02 0.48
CA SER A 44 -2.94 -1.97 -0.57
C SER A 44 -3.39 -1.52 -1.96
N GLN A 45 -4.64 -1.07 -2.09
CA GLN A 45 -5.19 -0.53 -3.34
C GLN A 45 -4.43 0.73 -3.78
N GLU A 46 -4.15 1.65 -2.86
CA GLU A 46 -3.36 2.85 -3.12
C GLU A 46 -1.98 2.50 -3.69
N ARG A 47 -1.22 1.62 -3.02
CA ARG A 47 0.09 1.17 -3.52
C ARG A 47 0.01 0.53 -4.90
N LEU A 48 -1.03 -0.26 -5.16
CA LEU A 48 -1.23 -0.89 -6.47
C LEU A 48 -1.53 0.15 -7.55
N LEU A 49 -2.34 1.15 -7.24
CA LEU A 49 -2.65 2.25 -8.16
C LEU A 49 -1.40 3.08 -8.47
N GLU A 50 -0.61 3.43 -7.45
CA GLU A 50 0.66 4.13 -7.63
C GLU A 50 1.62 3.35 -8.52
N LEU A 51 1.79 2.05 -8.29
CA LEU A 51 2.63 1.19 -9.13
C LEU A 51 2.15 1.17 -10.58
N ARG A 52 0.84 1.01 -10.81
CA ARG A 52 0.27 1.03 -12.16
C ARG A 52 0.47 2.37 -12.85
N GLN A 53 0.37 3.48 -12.13
CA GLN A 53 0.64 4.81 -12.68
C GLN A 53 2.12 4.97 -13.03
N ALA A 54 3.03 4.51 -12.18
CA ALA A 54 4.47 4.54 -12.45
C ALA A 54 4.84 3.72 -13.69
N LEU A 55 4.24 2.52 -13.85
CA LEU A 55 4.44 1.69 -15.03
C LEU A 55 3.94 2.37 -16.31
N LYS A 56 2.71 2.91 -16.30
CA LYS A 56 2.16 3.67 -17.44
C LYS A 56 3.04 4.86 -17.81
N LYS A 57 3.56 5.58 -16.82
CA LYS A 57 4.50 6.69 -17.04
C LYS A 57 5.81 6.20 -17.66
N GLY A 58 6.31 5.05 -17.23
CA GLY A 58 7.48 4.40 -17.82
C GLY A 58 7.26 3.98 -19.27
N GLU A 59 6.13 3.34 -19.58
CA GLU A 59 5.76 2.95 -20.95
C GLU A 59 5.61 4.16 -21.87
N ALA A 60 5.04 5.25 -21.37
CA ALA A 60 4.90 6.50 -22.10
C ALA A 60 6.22 7.31 -22.21
N SER A 61 7.29 6.92 -21.50
CA SER A 61 8.56 7.66 -21.47
C SER A 61 9.42 7.51 -22.73
N GLY A 62 8.97 6.71 -23.69
CA GLY A 62 9.61 6.49 -24.98
C GLY A 62 10.29 5.14 -25.08
N LYS A 63 11.09 4.95 -26.13
CA LYS A 63 11.74 3.65 -26.41
C LYS A 63 12.80 3.33 -25.36
N SER A 64 12.75 2.08 -24.87
CA SER A 64 13.80 1.53 -24.00
C SER A 64 15.17 1.58 -24.68
N ARG A 65 16.22 1.81 -23.87
CA ARG A 65 17.62 1.88 -24.30
C ARG A 65 18.45 0.93 -23.41
N PRO A 66 19.61 0.46 -23.88
CA PRO A 66 20.53 -0.33 -23.06
C PRO A 66 20.88 0.40 -21.76
N LEU A 67 20.88 -0.35 -20.65
CA LEU A 67 21.13 0.20 -19.32
C LEU A 67 22.64 0.35 -19.07
N ASP A 68 23.11 1.60 -18.88
CA ASP A 68 24.47 1.90 -18.39
C ASP A 68 24.40 2.51 -16.97
N MET A 69 24.60 1.65 -15.97
CA MET A 69 24.60 2.05 -14.56
C MET A 69 25.73 3.03 -14.22
N SER A 70 26.87 2.95 -14.91
CA SER A 70 28.02 3.83 -14.67
C SER A 70 27.71 5.26 -15.12
N ALA A 71 27.07 5.41 -16.28
CA ALA A 71 26.64 6.70 -16.81
C ALA A 71 25.57 7.35 -15.93
N ILE A 72 24.57 6.58 -15.48
CA ILE A 72 23.52 7.07 -14.58
C ILE A 72 24.13 7.60 -13.27
N LYS A 73 25.03 6.85 -12.64
CA LYS A 73 25.71 7.31 -11.41
C LYS A 73 26.57 8.55 -11.62
N ARG A 74 27.24 8.70 -12.78
CA ARG A 74 27.99 9.91 -13.12
C ARG A 74 27.06 11.11 -13.31
N ALA A 75 25.94 10.93 -14.01
CA ALA A 75 24.95 11.97 -14.23
C ALA A 75 24.32 12.45 -12.92
N GLY A 76 23.89 11.54 -12.05
CA GLY A 76 23.32 11.87 -10.74
C GLY A 76 24.27 12.69 -9.85
N ARG A 77 25.56 12.30 -9.80
CA ARG A 77 26.58 13.06 -9.04
C ARG A 77 26.83 14.47 -9.58
N LYS A 78 26.72 14.67 -10.89
CA LYS A 78 26.82 16.01 -11.49
C LYS A 78 25.62 16.89 -11.11
N LEU A 79 24.41 16.32 -11.06
CA LEU A 79 23.20 17.05 -10.67
C LEU A 79 23.27 17.53 -9.21
N ILE A 80 23.77 16.69 -8.29
CA ILE A 80 23.92 17.06 -6.88
C ILE A 80 24.94 18.20 -6.72
N LYS A 81 26.12 18.09 -7.36
CA LYS A 81 27.16 19.14 -7.30
C LYS A 81 26.76 20.46 -7.95
N ALA A 82 25.78 20.46 -8.84
CA ALA A 82 25.28 21.67 -9.51
C ALA A 82 24.11 22.33 -8.74
N ALA A 83 23.58 21.64 -7.72
CA ALA A 83 22.54 22.15 -6.84
C ALA A 83 23.10 22.71 -5.51
N GLU A 84 24.39 22.48 -5.25
CA GLU A 84 25.20 23.21 -4.25
C GLU A 84 25.72 24.54 -4.83
#